data_AF-A0A2D6Q252-F1
#
_entry.id   AF-A0A2D6Q252-F1
#
_cell.length_a   1.000
_cell.length_b   1.000
_cell.length_c   1.000
_cell.angle_alpha   90.00
_cell.angle_beta   90.00
_cell.angle_gamma   90.00
#
_symmetry.space_group_name_H-M   'P 1'
#
loop_
_entity.id
_entity.type
_entity.pdbx_description
1 polymer ?
#
loop_
_entity_poly.entity_id
_entity_poly.type
_entity_poly.pdbx_seq_one_letter_code
_entity_poly.pdbx_strand_id
1 'polypeptide(L)'
;MTVFIVQEMRGRDITDAAEFGDLEILLPAKEQASFSTQPTVRKMIRKLSKFTDEDYLLLAGDPAGIAIAAALAAQNNMGRFKVLKWDRLEQQYYPLEVNLNF
;
A
#
# COMPACT_ATOMS: atom_id res chain seq x y z
N MET A 1 -5.51 9.75 -8.43
CA MET A 1 -4.26 9.25 -7.85
C MET A 1 -4.45 9.05 -6.35
N THR A 2 -4.31 7.81 -5.90
CA THR A 2 -4.53 7.41 -4.50
C THR A 2 -3.25 6.80 -3.92
N VAL A 3 -2.94 7.14 -2.67
CA VAL A 3 -1.88 6.50 -1.88
C VAL A 3 -2.51 5.55 -0.89
N PHE A 4 -2.41 4.25 -1.20
CA PHE A 4 -2.94 3.19 -0.35
C PHE A 4 -1.96 2.86 0.77
N ILE A 5 -2.30 3.27 1.99
CA ILE A 5 -1.56 2.96 3.21
C ILE A 5 -1.92 1.54 3.62
N VAL A 6 -0.96 0.61 3.54
CA VAL A 6 -1.24 -0.82 3.80
C VAL A 6 -1.85 -1.02 5.19
N GLN A 7 -1.23 -0.44 6.21
CA GLN A 7 -1.79 -0.43 7.54
C GLN A 7 -1.47 0.88 8.25
N GLU A 8 -2.47 1.42 8.93
CA GLU A 8 -2.35 2.63 9.76
C GLU A 8 -1.26 2.44 10.83
N MET A 9 -0.29 3.36 10.89
CA MET A 9 0.76 3.39 11.91
C MET A 9 0.47 4.51 12.92
N ARG A 10 0.18 4.15 14.17
CA ARG A 10 0.00 5.14 15.23
C ARG A 10 1.33 5.82 15.58
N GLY A 11 1.34 7.14 15.65
CA GLY A 11 2.50 7.93 16.08
C GLY A 11 3.58 8.12 15.02
N ARG A 12 3.31 7.75 13.77
CA ARG A 12 4.16 8.10 12.63
C ARG A 12 3.47 9.19 11.82
N ASP A 13 4.18 10.28 11.57
CA ASP A 13 3.74 11.28 10.60
C ASP A 13 3.96 10.70 9.19
N ILE A 14 2.89 10.67 8.40
CA ILE A 14 2.89 10.22 7.00
C ILE A 14 2.25 11.28 6.10
N THR A 15 2.17 12.52 6.59
CA THR A 15 1.50 13.63 5.89
C THR A 15 2.20 13.94 4.56
N ASP A 16 3.52 13.79 4.49
CA ASP A 16 4.30 13.95 3.25
C ASP A 16 3.86 12.99 2.14
N ALA A 17 3.24 11.85 2.48
CA ALA A 17 2.71 10.93 1.47
C ALA A 17 1.48 11.52 0.75
N ALA A 18 0.78 12.49 1.34
CA ALA A 18 -0.37 13.16 0.71
C ALA A 18 0.04 14.02 -0.49
N GLU A 19 1.32 14.37 -0.63
CA GLU A 19 1.87 15.02 -1.83
C GLU A 19 1.73 14.13 -3.08
N PHE A 20 1.61 12.82 -2.89
CA PHE A 20 1.46 11.82 -3.94
C PHE A 20 0.00 11.43 -4.21
N GLY A 21 -0.98 12.05 -3.55
CA GLY A 21 -2.40 11.81 -3.80
C GLY A 21 -3.24 11.57 -2.55
N ASP A 22 -4.51 11.22 -2.75
CA ASP A 22 -5.45 11.02 -1.66
C ASP A 22 -5.08 9.78 -0.82
N LEU A 23 -5.03 9.93 0.50
CA LEU A 23 -4.65 8.84 1.39
C LEU A 23 -5.83 7.89 1.62
N GLU A 24 -5.63 6.59 1.34
CA GLU A 24 -6.60 5.55 1.65
C GLU A 24 -5.97 4.43 2.49
N ILE A 25 -6.47 4.22 3.70
CA ILE A 25 -5.99 3.14 4.58
C ILE A 25 -6.60 1.81 4.13
N LEU A 26 -5.80 0.78 3.87
CA LEU A 26 -6.27 -0.57 3.59
C LEU A 26 -6.70 -1.29 4.87
N LEU A 27 -5.84 -1.30 5.89
CA LEU A 27 -6.04 -1.96 7.19
C LEU A 27 -5.91 -0.99 8.37
N PRO A 28 -6.81 -1.03 9.36
CA PRO A 28 -6.71 -0.21 10.58
C PRO A 28 -5.58 -0.72 11.51
N ALA A 29 -5.08 0.17 12.38
CA ALA A 29 -3.86 -0.06 13.18
C ALA A 29 -3.90 -1.27 14.15
N LYS A 30 -5.08 -1.79 14.48
CA LYS A 30 -5.27 -2.91 15.41
C LYS A 30 -5.62 -4.23 14.72
N GLU A 31 -5.80 -4.22 13.39
CA GLU A 31 -6.10 -5.43 12.63
C GLU A 31 -4.78 -6.15 12.33
N GLN A 32 -4.36 -7.04 13.23
CA GLN A 32 -3.39 -8.07 12.88
C GLN A 32 -4.09 -9.08 11.96
N ALA A 33 -3.34 -9.77 11.10
CA ALA A 33 -3.85 -10.94 10.39
C ALA A 33 -4.14 -12.07 11.39
N SER A 34 -5.13 -11.90 12.26
CA SER A 34 -5.42 -12.82 13.36
C SER A 34 -6.19 -14.02 12.80
N PHE A 35 -5.53 -15.17 12.76
CA PHE A 35 -6.02 -16.54 12.54
C PHE A 35 -6.79 -16.86 11.24
N SER A 36 -7.47 -15.92 10.59
CA SER A 36 -8.05 -16.11 9.26
C SER A 36 -7.71 -14.91 8.36
N THR A 37 -6.93 -15.15 7.32
CA THR A 37 -6.49 -14.12 6.37
C THR A 37 -7.59 -13.66 5.42
N GLN A 38 -8.65 -14.46 5.24
CA GLN A 38 -9.63 -14.23 4.19
C GLN A 38 -10.49 -12.96 4.34
N PRO A 39 -11.00 -12.58 5.52
CA PRO A 39 -11.72 -11.32 5.68
C PRO A 39 -10.86 -10.10 5.35
N THR A 40 -9.59 -10.12 5.78
CA THR A 40 -8.58 -9.09 5.49
C THR A 40 -8.34 -8.99 3.98
N VAL A 41 -8.07 -10.13 3.31
CA VAL A 41 -7.89 -10.19 1.85
C VAL A 41 -9.12 -9.65 1.11
N ARG A 42 -10.34 -10.04 1.52
CA ARG A 42 -11.59 -9.56 0.88
C ARG A 42 -11.80 -8.06 1.03
N LYS A 43 -11.35 -7.43 2.11
CA LYS A 43 -11.39 -5.96 2.26
C LYS A 43 -10.41 -5.31 1.29
N MET A 44 -9.17 -5.80 1.23
CA MET A 44 -8.13 -5.27 0.36
C MET A 44 -8.45 -5.43 -1.12
N ILE A 45 -9.04 -6.58 -1.52
CA ILE A 45 -9.53 -6.82 -2.89
C ILE A 45 -10.48 -5.71 -3.34
N ARG A 46 -11.42 -5.29 -2.47
CA ARG A 46 -12.40 -4.25 -2.84
C ARG A 46 -11.71 -2.90 -3.07
N LYS A 47 -10.83 -2.50 -2.14
CA LYS A 47 -10.14 -1.20 -2.19
C LYS A 47 -9.16 -1.12 -3.36
N LEU A 48 -8.41 -2.19 -3.62
CA LEU A 48 -7.42 -2.25 -4.69
C LEU A 48 -8.01 -2.65 -6.05
N SER A 49 -9.32 -2.89 -6.16
CA SER A 49 -9.96 -3.40 -7.39
C SER A 49 -9.79 -2.49 -8.61
N LYS A 50 -9.54 -1.20 -8.38
CA LYS A 50 -9.33 -0.19 -9.43
C LYS A 50 -7.92 0.41 -9.39
N PHE A 51 -6.96 -0.30 -8.82
CA PHE A 51 -5.57 0.17 -8.76
C PHE A 51 -5.03 0.40 -10.18
N THR A 52 -4.36 1.54 -10.40
CA THR A 52 -3.84 1.97 -11.70
C THR A 52 -2.35 2.33 -11.62
N ASP A 53 -1.75 2.65 -12.76
CA ASP A 53 -0.38 3.15 -12.86
C ASP A 53 -0.17 4.52 -12.19
N GLU A 54 -1.24 5.25 -11.85
CA GLU A 54 -1.13 6.51 -11.11
C GLU A 54 -0.99 6.26 -9.60
N ASP A 55 -1.49 5.15 -9.08
CA ASP A 55 -1.63 4.92 -7.64
C ASP A 55 -0.33 4.40 -7.00
N TYR A 56 -0.24 4.60 -5.68
CA TYR A 56 0.91 4.16 -4.89
C TYR A 56 0.51 3.27 -3.72
N LEU A 57 1.38 2.34 -3.36
CA LEU A 57 1.35 1.65 -2.07
C LEU A 57 2.34 2.31 -1.10
N LEU A 58 1.86 2.73 0.07
CA LEU A 58 2.72 3.07 1.20
C LEU A 58 2.89 1.84 2.10
N LEU A 59 4.08 1.25 2.07
CA LEU A 59 4.38 0.00 2.77
C LEU A 59 4.56 0.26 4.27
N ALA A 60 3.51 -0.01 5.04
CA ALA A 60 3.42 0.31 6.45
C ALA A 60 2.70 -0.80 7.24
N GLY A 61 3.17 -1.06 8.47
CA GLY A 61 2.60 -2.05 9.38
C GLY A 61 2.98 -3.51 9.09
N ASP A 62 1.98 -4.40 9.09
CA ASP A 62 2.13 -5.85 9.06
C ASP A 62 2.73 -6.39 7.75
N PRO A 63 3.81 -7.22 7.80
CA PRO A 63 4.44 -7.77 6.60
C PRO A 63 3.53 -8.64 5.72
N ALA A 64 2.60 -9.40 6.31
CA ALA A 64 1.67 -10.22 5.53
C ALA A 64 0.64 -9.33 4.81
N GLY A 65 0.15 -8.28 5.47
CA GLY A 65 -0.66 -7.24 4.83
C GLY A 65 0.07 -6.55 3.68
N ILE A 66 1.35 -6.22 3.85
CA ILE A 66 2.20 -5.63 2.81
C ILE A 66 2.31 -6.56 1.59
N ALA A 67 2.60 -7.84 1.82
CA ALA A 67 2.68 -8.82 0.75
C ALA A 67 1.35 -8.99 0.00
N ILE A 68 0.23 -9.04 0.72
CA ILE A 68 -1.11 -9.15 0.13
C ILE A 68 -1.43 -7.90 -0.71
N ALA A 69 -1.15 -6.69 -0.20
CA ALA A 69 -1.37 -5.45 -0.95
C ALA A 69 -0.60 -5.43 -2.26
N ALA A 70 0.71 -5.74 -2.23
CA ALA A 70 1.55 -5.76 -3.41
C ALA A 70 1.07 -6.80 -4.44
N ALA A 71 0.71 -8.01 -3.98
CA ALA A 71 0.20 -9.05 -4.85
C ALA A 71 -1.13 -8.65 -5.53
N LEU A 72 -2.06 -8.05 -4.78
CA LEU A 72 -3.34 -7.59 -5.31
C LEU A 72 -3.18 -6.40 -6.27
N ALA A 73 -2.32 -5.43 -5.95
CA ALA A 73 -2.05 -4.29 -6.82
C ALA A 73 -1.46 -4.76 -8.15
N ALA A 74 -0.44 -5.63 -8.11
CA ALA A 74 0.14 -6.23 -9.30
C ALA A 74 -0.90 -7.03 -10.10
N GLN A 75 -1.70 -7.87 -9.43
CA GLN A 75 -2.76 -8.64 -10.09
C GLN A 75 -3.76 -7.74 -10.83
N ASN A 76 -4.19 -6.64 -10.19
CA ASN A 76 -5.20 -5.74 -10.74
C ASN A 76 -4.65 -4.79 -11.80
N ASN A 77 -3.34 -4.59 -11.85
CA ASN A 77 -2.68 -3.69 -12.79
C ASN A 77 -1.62 -4.40 -13.66
N MET A 78 -1.93 -5.64 -14.08
CA MET A 78 -1.16 -6.40 -15.08
C MET A 78 0.35 -6.48 -14.76
N GLY A 79 0.67 -6.88 -13.53
CA GLY A 79 2.03 -7.02 -13.01
C GLY A 79 2.66 -5.73 -12.50
N ARG A 80 2.04 -4.56 -12.74
CA ARG A 80 2.63 -3.25 -12.44
C ARG A 80 2.08 -2.65 -11.16
N PHE A 81 2.93 -2.00 -10.39
CA PHE A 81 2.52 -1.17 -9.25
C PHE A 81 3.64 -0.22 -8.83
N LYS A 82 3.28 0.84 -8.10
CA LYS A 82 4.24 1.77 -7.51
C LYS A 82 4.24 1.67 -6.00
N VAL A 83 5.39 1.89 -5.39
CA VAL A 83 5.54 1.96 -3.92
C VAL A 83 6.22 3.27 -3.52
N LEU A 84 5.78 3.85 -2.40
CA LEU A 84 6.49 4.97 -1.76
C LEU A 84 7.49 4.44 -0.75
N LYS A 85 8.77 4.62 -1.04
CA LYS A 85 9.87 4.31 -0.13
C LYS A 85 10.28 5.57 0.62
N TRP A 86 10.26 5.52 1.95
CA TRP A 86 10.81 6.59 2.78
C TRP A 86 12.34 6.56 2.74
N ASP A 87 12.98 7.64 2.30
CA ASP A 87 14.41 7.86 2.47
C ASP A 87 14.67 8.57 3.81
N ARG A 88 15.55 7.99 4.64
CA ARG A 88 15.82 8.51 5.98
C ARG A 88 16.82 9.66 6.01
N LEU A 89 17.68 9.77 5.01
CA LEU A 89 18.70 10.83 4.93
C LEU A 89 18.07 12.11 4.42
N GLU A 90 17.25 12.00 3.39
CA GLU A 90 16.60 13.13 2.75
C GLU A 90 15.23 13.45 3.32
N GLN A 91 14.71 12.57 4.20
CA GLN A 91 13.44 12.75 4.89
C GLN A 91 12.27 12.97 3.91
N GLN A 92 12.23 12.20 2.83
CA GLN A 92 11.18 12.29 1.82
C GLN A 92 10.83 10.93 1.22
N TYR A 93 9.66 10.86 0.58
CA TYR A 93 9.22 9.67 -0.14
C TYR A 93 9.74 9.66 -1.58
N TYR A 94 10.23 8.49 -1.99
CA TYR A 94 10.63 8.20 -3.35
C TYR A 94 9.69 7.18 -3.99
N PRO A 95 9.13 7.48 -5.17
CA PRO A 95 8.33 6.51 -5.92
C PRO A 95 9.26 5.48 -6.56
N LEU A 96 8.95 4.20 -6.36
CA LEU A 96 9.60 3.10 -7.05
C LEU A 96 8.56 2.36 -7.89
N GLU A 97 8.90 2.09 -9.13
CA GLU A 97 8.04 1.36 -10.06
C GLU A 97 8.46 -0.11 -10.14
N VAL A 98 7.48 -1.01 -10.08
CA VAL A 98 7.66 -2.46 -10.23
C VAL A 98 6.78 -2.93 -11.38
N ASN A 99 7.28 -3.84 -12.23
CA ASN A 99 6.52 -4.34 -13.38
C ASN A 99 6.42 -5.86 -13.58
N LEU A 100 7.22 -6.78 -13.03
CA LEU A 100 7.05 -8.25 -13.18
C LEU A 100 7.01 -8.87 -14.60
N ASN A 101 6.61 -8.17 -15.66
CA ASN A 101 6.52 -8.65 -17.04
C ASN A 101 7.67 -8.12 -17.92
N PHE A 102 8.77 -7.72 -17.28
CA PHE A 102 9.95 -7.15 -17.92
C PHE A 102 10.65 -8.13 -18.88
#